data_AF-A0A1W5CXL6-F1
#
_entry.id   AF-A0A1W5CXL6-F1
#
_cell.length_a   1.000
_cell.length_b   1.000
_cell.length_c   1.000
_cell.angle_alpha   90.00
_cell.angle_beta   90.00
_cell.angle_gamma   90.00
#
_symmetry.space_group_name_H-M   'P 1'
#
loop_
_entity.id
_entity.type
_entity.pdbx_description
1 polymer ?
#
loop_
_entity_poly.entity_id
_entity_poly.type
_entity_poly.pdbx_seq_one_letter_code
_entity_poly.pdbx_strand_id
1 'polypeptide(L)'
;MEPVTVADFNAKTSNFNDGVDTPLLNTLRSSANAQEFVARFTALENISLPTILAELNLLVAYQTSILTAGEHLNTNLTPVQTELALGHGEIHDLTIRNNTLESQNQKRSTRPHPDPSEFTAAETEDVPGLLQYFIEQMGLKMRQNTDWWDTEQDRMRYYISRVKGKAYDQLQGYVKEDGNLLFENIEEIISVLRSSFGDLDAAKTAAKTLFELKQENVDTETRRSGGS
;
A
#
# COMPACT_ATOMS: atom_id res chain seq x y z
N MET A 1 -48.13 31.48 -21.00
CA MET A 1 -46.88 31.01 -21.60
C MET A 1 -46.96 31.34 -23.07
N GLU A 2 -46.07 32.20 -23.57
CA GLU A 2 -46.03 32.50 -25.01
C GLU A 2 -45.56 31.26 -25.80
N PRO A 3 -46.13 30.99 -26.98
CA PRO A 3 -45.70 29.90 -27.83
C PRO A 3 -44.28 30.20 -28.36
N VAL A 4 -43.31 29.37 -27.99
CA VAL A 4 -41.94 29.45 -28.53
C VAL A 4 -42.02 29.18 -30.03
N THR A 5 -41.62 30.17 -30.85
CA THR A 5 -41.65 30.02 -32.31
C THR A 5 -40.39 29.31 -32.81
N VAL A 6 -40.46 28.69 -34.00
CA VAL A 6 -39.32 28.01 -34.65
C VAL A 6 -38.13 28.96 -34.83
N ALA A 7 -38.38 30.25 -35.04
CA ALA A 7 -37.35 31.27 -35.09
C ALA A 7 -36.59 31.39 -33.76
N ASP A 8 -37.30 31.34 -32.63
CA ASP A 8 -36.71 31.43 -31.29
C ASP A 8 -35.91 30.16 -30.92
N PHE A 9 -36.35 28.99 -31.38
CA PHE A 9 -35.66 27.71 -31.15
C PHE A 9 -34.43 27.55 -32.07
N ASN A 10 -34.53 27.93 -33.35
CA ASN A 10 -33.39 27.90 -34.27
C ASN A 10 -32.31 28.94 -33.90
N ALA A 11 -32.70 30.11 -33.41
CA ALA A 11 -31.77 31.11 -32.88
C ALA A 11 -31.01 30.59 -31.64
N LYS A 12 -31.68 29.83 -30.76
CA LYS A 12 -31.03 29.22 -29.58
C LYS A 12 -30.11 28.05 -29.92
N THR A 13 -30.43 27.27 -30.95
CA THR A 13 -29.65 26.07 -31.34
C THR A 13 -28.48 26.38 -32.28
N SER A 14 -28.47 27.55 -32.93
CA SER A 14 -27.35 28.07 -33.74
C SER A 14 -26.01 28.15 -32.99
N ASN A 15 -26.05 28.29 -31.65
CA ASN A 15 -24.85 28.43 -30.82
C ASN A 15 -24.30 27.10 -30.29
N PHE A 16 -24.89 25.95 -30.66
CA PHE A 16 -24.42 24.62 -30.25
C PHE A 16 -23.46 23.98 -31.26
N ASN A 17 -22.90 24.77 -32.18
CA ASN A 17 -22.01 24.30 -33.24
C ASN A 17 -20.63 23.84 -32.74
N ASP A 18 -20.28 24.15 -31.49
CA ASP A 18 -19.01 23.74 -30.90
C ASP A 18 -19.20 22.44 -30.11
N GLY A 19 -19.19 21.32 -30.83
CA GLY A 19 -18.93 19.99 -30.25
C GLY A 19 -20.12 19.11 -29.89
N VAL A 20 -21.36 19.50 -30.22
CA VAL A 20 -22.51 18.60 -30.11
C VAL A 20 -22.68 17.84 -31.42
N ASP A 21 -22.64 16.51 -31.34
CA ASP A 21 -22.87 15.58 -32.44
C ASP A 21 -24.08 16.02 -33.30
N THR A 22 -23.81 16.36 -34.55
CA THR A 22 -24.78 16.80 -35.56
C THR A 22 -26.06 15.93 -35.64
N PRO A 23 -26.02 14.60 -35.37
CA PRO A 23 -27.24 13.78 -35.28
C PRO A 23 -28.20 14.15 -34.15
N LEU A 24 -27.71 14.54 -32.97
CA LEU A 24 -28.54 14.92 -31.82
C LEU A 24 -29.28 16.23 -32.07
N LEU A 25 -28.58 17.20 -32.68
CA LEU A 25 -29.16 18.45 -33.15
C LEU A 25 -30.19 18.21 -34.25
N ASN A 26 -29.96 17.24 -35.14
CA ASN A 26 -30.92 16.86 -36.17
C ASN A 26 -32.17 16.22 -35.56
N THR A 27 -32.07 15.34 -34.57
CA THR A 27 -33.21 14.74 -33.86
C THR A 27 -34.00 15.74 -33.00
N LEU A 28 -33.33 16.74 -32.42
CA LEU A 28 -34.00 17.81 -31.67
C LEU A 28 -34.71 18.82 -32.59
N ARG A 29 -34.09 19.16 -33.73
CA ARG A 29 -34.78 19.92 -34.80
C ARG A 29 -35.94 19.12 -35.35
N SER A 30 -35.77 17.81 -35.45
CA SER A 30 -36.83 16.94 -35.92
C SER A 30 -38.02 17.01 -34.94
N SER A 31 -37.82 16.80 -33.63
CA SER A 31 -38.93 16.80 -32.67
C SER A 31 -39.69 18.14 -32.59
N ALA A 32 -39.00 19.26 -32.78
CA ALA A 32 -39.61 20.58 -32.93
C ALA A 32 -40.51 20.66 -34.18
N ASN A 33 -40.06 20.11 -35.31
CA ASN A 33 -40.85 20.04 -36.55
C ASN A 33 -42.07 19.10 -36.42
N ALA A 34 -42.01 18.05 -35.59
CA ALA A 34 -43.15 17.18 -35.32
C ALA A 34 -44.26 17.87 -34.52
N GLN A 35 -43.90 18.72 -33.55
CA GLN A 35 -44.86 19.55 -32.83
C GLN A 35 -45.51 20.59 -33.74
N GLU A 36 -44.75 21.16 -34.67
CA GLU A 36 -45.25 22.08 -35.69
C GLU A 36 -46.18 21.38 -36.69
N PHE A 37 -45.87 20.15 -37.09
CA PHE A 37 -46.73 19.32 -37.94
C PHE A 37 -48.08 19.04 -37.27
N VAL A 38 -48.08 18.65 -35.99
CA VAL A 38 -49.32 18.45 -35.22
C VAL A 38 -50.13 19.75 -35.14
N ALA A 39 -49.47 20.88 -34.84
CA ALA A 39 -50.13 22.19 -34.80
C ALA A 39 -50.73 22.61 -36.15
N ARG A 40 -50.02 22.35 -37.26
CA ARG A 40 -50.50 22.60 -38.62
C ARG A 40 -51.69 21.69 -38.95
N PHE A 41 -51.59 20.40 -38.68
CA PHE A 41 -52.64 19.41 -38.96
C PHE A 41 -53.94 19.68 -38.19
N THR A 42 -53.83 20.15 -36.95
CA THR A 42 -55.01 20.49 -36.11
C THR A 42 -55.71 21.77 -36.57
N ALA A 43 -55.05 22.61 -37.39
CA ALA A 43 -55.56 23.88 -37.91
C ALA A 43 -56.23 23.77 -39.30
N LEU A 44 -56.35 22.56 -39.86
CA LEU A 44 -56.82 22.32 -41.23
C LEU A 44 -58.35 22.15 -41.29
N GLU A 45 -59.12 23.23 -41.46
CA GLU A 45 -60.61 23.14 -41.55
C GLU A 45 -61.20 22.99 -42.96
N ASN A 46 -60.43 23.12 -44.06
CA ASN A 46 -60.89 22.83 -45.43
C ASN A 46 -59.70 22.74 -46.39
N ILE A 47 -59.24 21.54 -46.75
CA ILE A 47 -57.97 21.37 -47.47
C ILE A 47 -58.07 20.47 -48.69
N SER A 48 -57.33 20.84 -49.74
CA SER A 48 -57.20 20.10 -50.98
C SER A 48 -56.35 18.83 -50.82
N LEU A 49 -56.74 17.74 -51.50
CA LEU A 49 -56.00 16.47 -51.51
C LEU A 49 -54.48 16.62 -51.78
N PRO A 50 -54.01 17.50 -52.68
CA PRO A 50 -52.57 17.74 -52.88
C PRO A 50 -51.83 18.20 -51.62
N THR A 51 -52.46 19.04 -50.80
CA THR A 51 -51.85 19.54 -49.55
C THR A 51 -51.74 18.44 -48.50
N ILE A 52 -52.77 17.58 -48.39
CA ILE A 52 -52.74 16.41 -47.49
C ILE A 52 -51.62 15.45 -47.90
N LEU A 53 -51.46 15.22 -49.21
CA LEU A 53 -50.40 14.34 -49.74
C LEU A 53 -49.00 14.91 -49.50
N ALA A 54 -48.81 16.23 -49.61
CA ALA A 54 -47.54 16.89 -49.33
C ALA A 54 -47.14 16.77 -47.85
N GLU A 55 -48.10 16.98 -46.94
CA GLU A 55 -47.90 16.84 -45.49
C GLU A 55 -47.60 15.39 -45.09
N LEU A 56 -48.28 14.40 -45.67
CA LEU A 56 -47.97 12.98 -45.45
C LEU A 56 -46.57 12.61 -45.93
N ASN A 57 -46.13 13.11 -47.09
CA ASN A 57 -44.78 12.87 -47.59
C ASN A 57 -43.71 13.49 -46.67
N LEU A 58 -43.99 14.66 -46.10
CA LEU A 58 -43.10 15.32 -45.15
C LEU A 58 -43.01 14.52 -43.84
N LEU A 59 -44.12 13.97 -43.35
CA LEU A 59 -44.16 13.08 -42.20
C LEU A 59 -43.39 11.76 -42.44
N VAL A 60 -43.48 11.19 -43.64
CA VAL A 60 -42.72 9.99 -44.00
C VAL A 60 -41.22 10.29 -44.04
N ALA A 61 -40.81 11.36 -44.72
CA ALA A 61 -39.40 11.78 -44.77
C ALA A 61 -38.84 12.06 -43.37
N TYR A 62 -39.66 12.66 -42.51
CA TYR A 62 -39.35 12.89 -41.11
C TYR A 62 -39.11 11.60 -40.34
N GLN A 63 -40.03 10.64 -40.43
CA GLN A 63 -39.91 9.35 -39.75
C GLN A 63 -38.67 8.59 -40.21
N THR A 64 -38.36 8.61 -41.51
CA THR A 64 -37.14 8.02 -42.06
C THR A 64 -35.88 8.65 -41.46
N SER A 65 -35.85 9.98 -41.32
CA SER A 65 -34.69 10.68 -40.74
C SER A 65 -34.41 10.29 -39.29
N ILE A 66 -35.45 10.10 -38.46
CA ILE A 66 -35.31 9.65 -37.08
C ILE A 66 -34.75 8.23 -37.02
N LEU A 67 -35.30 7.32 -37.85
CA LEU A 67 -34.86 5.94 -37.88
C LEU A 67 -33.38 5.84 -38.25
N THR A 68 -32.97 6.56 -39.29
CA THR A 68 -31.56 6.60 -39.72
C THR A 68 -30.66 7.21 -38.64
N ALA A 69 -31.09 8.27 -37.95
CA ALA A 69 -30.32 8.83 -36.83
C ALA A 69 -30.19 7.83 -35.66
N GLY A 70 -31.26 7.09 -35.34
CA GLY A 70 -31.25 6.04 -34.33
C GLY A 70 -30.31 4.89 -34.68
N GLU A 71 -30.29 4.46 -35.94
CA GLU A 71 -29.36 3.44 -36.43
C GLU A 71 -27.90 3.90 -36.32
N HIS A 72 -27.60 5.14 -36.73
CA HIS A 72 -26.25 5.71 -36.60
C HIS A 72 -25.79 5.82 -35.14
N LEU A 73 -26.67 6.23 -34.23
CA LEU A 73 -26.36 6.27 -32.80
C LEU A 73 -26.08 4.87 -32.27
N ASN A 74 -26.88 3.88 -32.66
CA ASN A 74 -26.68 2.50 -32.26
C ASN A 74 -25.34 1.94 -32.79
N THR A 75 -25.01 2.17 -34.08
CA THR A 75 -23.75 1.70 -34.66
C THR A 75 -22.52 2.32 -34.03
N ASN A 76 -22.62 3.54 -33.51
CA ASN A 76 -21.49 4.24 -32.88
C ASN A 76 -21.40 3.96 -31.37
N LEU A 77 -22.52 3.80 -30.67
CA LEU A 77 -22.53 3.60 -29.22
C LEU A 77 -22.19 2.16 -28.82
N THR A 78 -22.62 1.16 -29.60
CA THR A 78 -22.35 -0.25 -29.28
C THR A 78 -20.84 -0.59 -29.25
N PRO A 79 -20.00 -0.16 -30.21
CA PRO A 79 -18.56 -0.37 -30.14
C PRO A 79 -17.93 0.29 -28.92
N VAL A 80 -18.31 1.54 -28.62
CA VAL A 80 -17.78 2.30 -27.46
C VAL A 80 -18.13 1.60 -26.14
N GLN A 81 -19.35 1.08 -25.99
CA GLN A 81 -19.75 0.30 -24.82
C GLN A 81 -18.97 -1.00 -24.70
N THR A 82 -18.68 -1.66 -25.82
CA THR A 82 -17.89 -2.89 -25.86
C THR A 82 -16.44 -2.63 -25.46
N GLU A 83 -15.83 -1.58 -25.99
CA GLU A 83 -14.47 -1.17 -25.65
C GLU A 83 -14.35 -0.77 -24.17
N LEU A 84 -15.34 -0.04 -23.64
CA LEU A 84 -15.41 0.29 -22.22
C LEU A 84 -15.51 -0.96 -21.33
N ALA A 85 -16.31 -1.95 -21.73
CA ALA A 85 -16.43 -3.21 -20.99
C ALA A 85 -15.11 -4.00 -21.00
N LEU A 86 -14.41 -4.04 -22.15
CA LEU A 86 -13.09 -4.66 -22.26
C LEU A 86 -12.05 -3.94 -21.39
N GLY A 87 -12.03 -2.61 -21.43
CA GLY A 87 -11.12 -1.80 -20.59
C GLY A 87 -11.36 -1.99 -19.10
N HIS A 88 -12.61 -2.10 -18.65
CA HIS A 88 -12.91 -2.43 -17.25
C HIS A 88 -12.39 -3.82 -16.84
N GLY A 89 -12.45 -4.81 -17.73
CA GLY A 89 -11.86 -6.14 -17.51
C GLY A 89 -10.34 -6.07 -17.32
N GLU A 90 -9.65 -5.35 -18.20
CA GLU A 90 -8.20 -5.17 -18.13
C GLU A 90 -7.76 -4.45 -16.84
N ILE A 91 -8.49 -3.40 -16.44
CA ILE A 91 -8.24 -2.68 -15.17
C ILE A 91 -8.40 -3.63 -13.97
N HIS A 92 -9.41 -4.49 -13.98
CA HIS A 92 -9.62 -5.46 -12.92
C HIS A 92 -8.48 -6.47 -12.81
N ASP A 93 -8.05 -7.03 -13.94
CA ASP A 93 -6.93 -7.98 -14.01
C ASP A 93 -5.61 -7.35 -13.57
N LEU A 94 -5.35 -6.11 -14.01
CA LEU A 94 -4.18 -5.34 -13.57
C LEU A 94 -4.24 -5.05 -12.06
N THR A 95 -5.41 -4.78 -11.50
CA THR A 95 -5.59 -4.56 -10.07
C THR A 95 -5.27 -5.83 -9.28
N ILE A 96 -5.78 -6.99 -9.71
CA ILE A 96 -5.47 -8.28 -9.09
C ILE A 96 -3.95 -8.56 -9.15
N ARG A 97 -3.34 -8.32 -10.31
CA ARG A 97 -1.90 -8.54 -10.49
C ARG A 97 -1.07 -7.61 -9.61
N ASN A 98 -1.44 -6.34 -9.51
CA ASN A 98 -0.73 -5.39 -8.65
C ASN A 98 -0.82 -5.81 -7.17
N ASN A 99 -2.01 -6.14 -6.68
CA ASN A 99 -2.19 -6.63 -5.31
C ASN A 99 -1.39 -7.91 -5.03
N THR A 100 -1.27 -8.79 -6.02
CA THR A 100 -0.46 -10.02 -5.92
C THR A 100 1.03 -9.69 -5.84
N LEU A 101 1.51 -8.77 -6.67
CA LEU A 101 2.90 -8.32 -6.65
C LEU A 101 3.22 -7.57 -5.35
N GLU A 102 2.32 -6.73 -4.84
CA GLU A 102 2.47 -6.06 -3.54
C GLU A 102 2.54 -7.09 -2.40
N SER A 103 1.68 -8.12 -2.43
CA SER A 103 1.72 -9.22 -1.45
C SER A 103 3.00 -10.06 -1.54
N GLN A 104 3.64 -10.12 -2.71
CA GLN A 104 4.92 -10.80 -2.91
C GLN A 104 6.12 -9.92 -2.55
N ASN A 105 6.02 -8.61 -2.78
CA ASN A 105 7.06 -7.61 -2.48
C ASN A 105 7.05 -7.14 -1.03
N GLN A 106 5.96 -7.38 -0.28
CA GLN A 106 6.04 -7.36 1.18
C GLN A 106 7.06 -8.43 1.58
N LYS A 107 8.27 -7.99 1.96
CA LYS A 107 9.28 -8.84 2.60
C LYS A 107 8.53 -9.70 3.60
N ARG A 108 8.47 -11.01 3.36
CA ARG A 108 7.91 -11.95 4.33
C ARG A 108 8.88 -11.99 5.49
N SER A 109 8.76 -11.02 6.39
CA SER A 109 9.50 -10.98 7.63
C SER A 109 9.36 -12.35 8.28
N THR A 110 10.50 -12.98 8.54
CA THR A 110 10.60 -14.20 9.34
C THR A 110 9.77 -14.05 10.61
N ARG A 111 9.22 -15.15 11.14
CA ARG A 111 8.40 -15.06 12.34
C ARG A 111 9.18 -14.36 13.47
N PRO A 112 8.53 -13.51 14.28
CA PRO A 112 9.21 -12.80 15.36
C PRO A 112 9.92 -13.79 16.30
N HIS A 113 11.24 -13.70 16.43
CA HIS A 113 11.93 -14.36 17.54
C HIS A 113 11.67 -13.55 18.82
N PRO A 114 11.51 -14.19 19.99
CA PRO A 114 11.39 -13.47 21.26
C PRO A 114 12.50 -12.46 21.49
N ASP A 115 12.19 -11.47 22.30
CA ASP A 115 12.84 -10.16 22.29
C ASP A 115 13.74 -10.02 23.54
N PRO A 116 15.10 -10.13 23.45
CA PRO A 116 16.08 -9.92 24.56
C PRO A 116 15.71 -10.48 25.95
N SER A 117 16.52 -10.36 26.99
CA SER A 117 16.13 -9.43 28.06
C SER A 117 16.86 -8.10 27.90
N GLU A 118 16.39 -7.06 28.58
CA GLU A 118 17.18 -5.82 28.66
C GLU A 118 18.43 -6.06 29.52
N PHE A 119 19.55 -5.47 29.12
CA PHE A 119 20.80 -5.54 29.88
C PHE A 119 20.95 -4.31 30.76
N THR A 120 21.09 -4.53 32.06
CA THR A 120 21.43 -3.49 33.04
C THR A 120 22.77 -3.84 33.69
N ALA A 121 23.67 -2.86 33.78
CA ALA A 121 24.98 -3.07 34.43
C ALA A 121 24.91 -3.23 35.96
N ALA A 122 23.72 -3.10 36.57
CA ALA A 122 23.55 -3.35 38.00
C ALA A 122 23.63 -4.85 38.32
N GLU A 123 23.15 -5.70 37.42
CA GLU A 123 23.02 -7.14 37.63
C GLU A 123 24.32 -7.92 37.34
N THR A 124 25.30 -7.29 36.69
CA THR A 124 26.59 -7.92 36.39
C THR A 124 27.48 -8.10 37.60
N GLU A 125 27.29 -7.30 38.67
CA GLU A 125 28.01 -7.49 39.94
C GLU A 125 27.53 -8.77 40.66
N ASP A 126 26.24 -9.10 40.52
CA ASP A 126 25.61 -10.24 41.19
C ASP A 126 25.65 -11.54 40.36
N VAL A 127 25.68 -11.45 39.03
CA VAL A 127 25.64 -12.60 38.11
C VAL A 127 26.78 -12.53 37.09
N PRO A 128 27.92 -13.20 37.37
CA PRO A 128 29.03 -13.30 36.42
C PRO A 128 28.56 -13.93 35.10
N GLY A 129 28.96 -13.34 33.97
CA GLY A 129 28.63 -13.85 32.62
C GLY A 129 27.32 -13.34 32.02
N LEU A 130 26.56 -12.48 32.73
CA LEU A 130 25.30 -11.92 32.22
C LEU A 130 25.49 -11.12 30.91
N LEU A 131 26.60 -10.38 30.77
CA LEU A 131 26.93 -9.68 29.53
C LEU A 131 27.11 -10.65 28.36
N GLN A 132 27.79 -11.78 28.59
CA GLN A 132 28.01 -12.79 27.55
C GLN A 132 26.70 -13.44 27.13
N TYR A 133 25.84 -13.76 28.10
CA TYR A 133 24.48 -14.26 27.84
C TYR A 133 23.65 -13.26 27.01
N PHE A 134 23.68 -11.97 27.36
CA PHE A 134 23.00 -10.92 26.60
C PHE A 134 23.49 -10.84 25.16
N ILE A 135 24.81 -10.83 24.93
CA ILE A 135 25.40 -10.79 23.58
C ILE A 135 24.94 -11.99 22.75
N GLU A 136 24.89 -13.19 23.33
CA GLU A 136 24.44 -14.40 22.64
C GLU A 136 22.96 -14.34 22.26
N GLN A 137 22.08 -13.90 23.16
CA GLN A 137 20.65 -13.74 22.89
C GLN A 137 20.40 -12.68 21.80
N MET A 138 21.14 -11.58 21.85
CA MET A 138 21.10 -10.56 20.79
C MET A 138 21.58 -11.13 19.46
N GLY A 139 22.68 -11.88 19.45
CA GLY A 139 23.19 -12.55 18.25
C GLY A 139 22.22 -13.59 17.67
N LEU A 140 21.40 -14.25 18.50
CA LEU A 140 20.33 -15.15 18.05
C LEU A 140 19.18 -14.37 17.40
N LYS A 141 18.68 -13.31 18.07
CA LYS A 141 17.66 -12.41 17.52
C LYS A 141 18.10 -11.89 16.14
N MET A 142 19.32 -11.34 16.06
CA MET A 142 19.90 -10.75 14.86
C MET A 142 20.11 -11.72 13.69
N ARG A 143 20.26 -13.02 13.97
CA ARG A 143 20.35 -14.04 12.93
C ARG A 143 18.99 -14.56 12.50
N GLN A 144 18.07 -14.78 13.44
CA GLN A 144 16.75 -15.31 13.12
C GLN A 144 15.86 -14.31 12.40
N ASN A 145 16.00 -13.01 12.71
CA ASN A 145 15.19 -11.96 12.11
C ASN A 145 15.96 -11.09 11.09
N THR A 146 16.98 -11.64 10.41
CA THR A 146 17.90 -10.89 9.52
C THR A 146 17.18 -9.96 8.52
N ASP A 147 16.01 -10.38 8.04
CA ASP A 147 15.16 -9.68 7.08
C ASP A 147 14.27 -8.57 7.67
N TRP A 148 14.31 -8.35 8.98
CA TRP A 148 13.59 -7.28 9.69
C TRP A 148 14.32 -5.94 9.69
N TRP A 149 15.59 -5.92 9.29
CA TRP A 149 16.41 -4.72 9.28
C TRP A 149 16.88 -4.43 7.87
N ASP A 150 16.69 -3.20 7.42
CA ASP A 150 17.13 -2.77 6.08
C ASP A 150 18.60 -2.36 6.08
N THR A 151 19.08 -1.83 7.21
CA THR A 151 20.44 -1.33 7.36
C THR A 151 21.11 -1.80 8.65
N GLU A 152 22.44 -1.76 8.70
CA GLU A 152 23.21 -2.03 9.92
C GLU A 152 22.88 -1.01 11.03
N GLN A 153 22.54 0.24 10.66
CA GLN A 153 22.07 1.26 11.61
C GLN A 153 20.79 0.83 12.32
N ASP A 154 19.83 0.20 11.62
CA ASP A 154 18.61 -0.32 12.25
C ASP A 154 18.90 -1.43 13.25
N ARG A 155 19.85 -2.30 12.92
CA ARG A 155 20.29 -3.39 13.82
C ARG A 155 20.97 -2.84 15.06
N MET A 156 21.88 -1.87 14.89
CA MET A 156 22.55 -1.20 15.99
C MET A 156 21.58 -0.40 16.87
N ARG A 157 20.60 0.31 16.29
CA ARG A 157 19.55 1.03 17.04
C ARG A 157 18.74 0.07 17.91
N TYR A 158 18.32 -1.07 17.34
CA TYR A 158 17.66 -2.10 18.14
C TYR A 158 18.59 -2.64 19.23
N TYR A 159 19.87 -2.89 18.94
CA TYR A 159 20.83 -3.37 19.92
C TYR A 159 20.94 -2.44 21.13
N ILE A 160 21.13 -1.14 20.89
CA ILE A 160 21.21 -0.12 21.95
C ILE A 160 19.88 0.00 22.71
N SER A 161 18.74 -0.17 22.04
CA SER A 161 17.43 -0.10 22.71
C SER A 161 17.26 -1.13 23.84
N ARG A 162 18.00 -2.24 23.78
CA ARG A 162 18.02 -3.31 24.79
C ARG A 162 19.04 -3.11 25.90
N VAL A 163 19.85 -2.05 25.83
CA VAL A 163 20.83 -1.68 26.86
C VAL A 163 20.25 -0.54 27.71
N LYS A 164 20.26 -0.67 29.04
CA LYS A 164 19.64 0.30 29.96
C LYS A 164 20.56 0.72 31.11
N GLY A 165 20.17 1.81 31.78
CA GLY A 165 20.85 2.33 32.97
C GLY A 165 22.32 2.66 32.72
N LYS A 166 23.19 2.34 33.69
CA LYS A 166 24.64 2.62 33.62
C LYS A 166 25.32 2.05 32.37
N ALA A 167 24.79 0.96 31.79
CA ALA A 167 25.33 0.41 30.56
C ALA A 167 25.02 1.29 29.34
N TYR A 168 23.83 1.89 29.32
CA TYR A 168 23.43 2.82 28.26
C TYR A 168 24.20 4.14 28.37
N ASP A 169 24.49 4.61 29.58
CA ASP A 169 25.28 5.84 29.81
C ASP A 169 26.66 5.77 29.13
N GLN A 170 27.27 4.58 29.03
CA GLN A 170 28.54 4.38 28.30
C GLN A 170 28.40 4.55 26.79
N LEU A 171 27.20 4.34 26.24
CA LEU A 171 26.91 4.38 24.81
C LEU A 171 26.31 5.73 24.37
N GLN A 172 25.75 6.51 25.29
CA GLN A 172 25.05 7.76 24.97
C GLN A 172 25.94 8.75 24.21
N GLY A 173 27.23 8.82 24.50
CA GLY A 173 28.19 9.68 23.79
C GLY A 173 28.38 9.34 22.30
N TYR A 174 27.92 8.16 21.87
CA TYR A 174 27.97 7.69 20.49
C TYR A 174 26.63 7.83 19.75
N VAL A 175 25.60 8.37 20.40
CA VAL A 175 24.29 8.64 19.81
C VAL A 175 24.21 10.11 19.43
N LYS A 176 24.06 10.41 18.13
CA LYS A 176 23.87 11.78 17.63
C LYS A 176 22.45 12.28 17.92
N GLU A 177 22.26 13.60 17.86
CA GLU A 177 20.95 14.24 18.03
C GLU A 177 19.90 13.79 16.99
N ASP A 178 20.33 13.41 15.79
CA ASP A 178 19.47 12.86 14.72
C ASP A 178 19.14 11.36 14.91
N GLY A 179 19.60 10.76 16.01
CA GLY A 179 19.43 9.34 16.31
C GLY A 179 20.37 8.40 15.55
N ASN A 180 21.30 8.92 14.75
CA ASN A 180 22.31 8.09 14.09
C ASN A 180 23.42 7.72 15.08
N LEU A 181 23.91 6.48 14.91
CA LEU A 181 24.95 5.93 15.76
C LEU A 181 26.32 6.17 15.13
N LEU A 182 27.27 6.60 15.94
CA LEU A 182 28.66 6.82 15.55
C LEU A 182 29.46 5.52 15.38
N PHE A 183 28.91 4.40 15.82
CA PHE A 183 29.49 3.07 15.64
C PHE A 183 29.43 2.65 14.17
N GLU A 184 30.47 1.94 13.72
CA GLU A 184 30.50 1.35 12.37
C GLU A 184 29.60 0.11 12.28
N ASN A 185 29.54 -0.68 13.35
CA ASN A 185 28.81 -1.95 13.41
C ASN A 185 28.55 -2.38 14.87
N ILE A 186 27.78 -3.47 15.04
CA ILE A 186 27.45 -4.03 16.36
C ILE A 186 28.68 -4.47 17.16
N GLU A 187 29.76 -4.92 16.53
CA GLU A 187 30.97 -5.39 17.25
C GLU A 187 31.66 -4.26 18.02
N GLU A 188 31.60 -3.02 17.52
CA GLU A 188 32.11 -1.87 18.28
C GLU A 188 31.29 -1.61 19.55
N ILE A 189 29.97 -1.75 19.47
CA ILE A 189 29.08 -1.65 20.65
C ILE A 189 29.43 -2.74 21.66
N ILE A 190 29.61 -3.98 21.19
CA ILE A 190 30.03 -5.11 22.03
C ILE A 190 31.38 -4.84 22.69
N SER A 191 32.33 -4.26 21.95
CA SER A 191 33.66 -3.93 22.45
C SER A 191 33.60 -2.91 23.59
N VAL A 192 32.81 -1.84 23.44
CA VAL A 192 32.58 -0.85 24.51
C VAL A 192 31.97 -1.53 25.74
N LEU A 193 30.92 -2.32 25.56
CA LEU A 193 30.28 -3.02 26.69
C LEU A 193 31.21 -4.01 27.40
N ARG A 194 32.02 -4.76 26.65
CA ARG A 194 33.04 -5.67 27.23
C ARG A 194 34.15 -4.91 27.94
N SER A 195 34.55 -3.75 27.44
CA SER A 195 35.56 -2.93 28.11
C SER A 195 35.06 -2.35 29.44
N SER A 196 33.76 -2.04 29.53
CA SER A 196 33.15 -1.44 30.72
C SER A 196 32.65 -2.48 31.73
N PHE A 197 32.14 -3.63 31.27
CA PHE A 197 31.42 -4.60 32.10
C PHE A 197 31.80 -6.06 31.84
N GLY A 198 32.74 -6.32 30.94
CA GLY A 198 33.21 -7.67 30.65
C GLY A 198 34.18 -8.18 31.72
N ASP A 199 34.11 -9.48 31.98
CA ASP A 199 35.14 -10.15 32.76
C ASP A 199 36.37 -10.32 31.85
N LEU A 200 37.41 -9.50 32.08
CA LEU A 200 38.65 -9.42 31.28
C LEU A 200 39.37 -10.77 31.12
N ASP A 201 39.00 -11.77 31.91
CA ASP A 201 39.61 -13.08 31.91
C ASP A 201 38.57 -14.20 32.05
N ALA A 202 37.43 -14.11 31.35
CA ALA A 202 36.36 -15.13 31.39
C ALA A 202 36.88 -16.58 31.19
N ALA A 203 37.95 -16.76 30.40
CA ALA A 203 38.64 -18.04 30.23
C ALA A 203 39.40 -18.49 31.49
N LYS A 204 40.09 -17.58 32.20
CA LYS A 204 40.71 -17.88 33.49
C LYS A 204 39.68 -18.06 34.60
N THR A 205 38.59 -17.28 34.61
CA THR A 205 37.49 -17.46 35.56
C THR A 205 36.88 -18.85 35.37
N ALA A 206 36.55 -19.26 34.14
CA ALA A 206 36.04 -20.61 33.86
C ALA A 206 37.03 -21.72 34.23
N ALA A 207 38.32 -21.54 33.93
CA ALA A 207 39.37 -22.49 34.31
C ALA A 207 39.54 -22.60 35.83
N LYS A 208 39.43 -21.48 36.55
CA LYS A 208 39.48 -21.42 38.01
C LYS A 208 38.27 -22.11 38.63
N THR A 209 37.06 -21.86 38.14
CA THR A 209 35.84 -22.54 38.62
C THR A 209 35.89 -24.05 38.36
N LEU A 210 36.36 -24.48 37.18
CA LEU A 210 36.58 -25.90 36.88
C LEU A 210 37.62 -26.55 37.79
N PHE A 211 38.69 -25.81 38.12
CA PHE A 211 39.72 -26.29 39.03
C PHE A 211 39.21 -26.41 40.48
N GLU A 212 38.46 -25.42 40.97
CA GLU A 212 37.84 -25.40 42.30
C GLU A 212 36.81 -26.54 42.46
N LEU A 213 35.92 -26.74 41.48
CA LEU A 213 34.96 -27.85 41.48
C LEU A 213 35.64 -29.22 41.46
N LYS A 214 36.76 -29.35 40.73
CA LYS A 214 37.54 -30.58 40.72
C LYS A 214 38.20 -30.84 42.07
N GLN A 215 38.68 -29.81 42.74
CA GLN A 215 39.33 -29.91 44.04
C GLN A 215 38.32 -30.28 45.14
N GLU A 216 37.13 -29.69 45.12
CA GLU A 216 36.06 -29.98 46.06
C GLU A 216 35.54 -31.44 45.94
N ASN A 217 35.47 -31.97 44.72
CA ASN A 217 35.17 -33.39 44.49
C ASN A 217 36.28 -34.32 45.02
N VAL A 218 37.55 -33.97 44.84
CA VAL A 218 38.67 -34.78 45.36
C VAL A 218 38.73 -34.78 46.89
N ASP A 219 38.47 -33.64 47.53
CA ASP A 219 38.47 -33.51 49.00
C ASP A 219 37.28 -34.23 49.66
N THR A 220 36.12 -34.25 48.99
CA THR A 220 34.94 -34.99 49.45
C THR A 220 35.06 -36.50 49.26
N GLU A 221 35.75 -36.96 48.21
CA GLU A 221 36.05 -38.37 47.97
C GLU A 221 37.09 -38.91 48.97
N THR A 222 38.13 -38.11 49.27
CA THR A 222 39.19 -38.48 50.23
C THR A 222 38.65 -38.55 51.67
N ARG A 223 37.66 -37.72 52.04
CA ARG A 223 36.96 -37.81 53.32
C ARG A 223 36.05 -39.04 53.45
N ARG A 224 35.53 -39.58 52.34
CA ARG A 224 34.67 -40.77 52.34
C ARG A 224 35.45 -42.08 52.38
N SER A 225 36.70 -42.13 51.91
CA SER A 225 37.50 -43.36 51.89
C SER A 225 38.34 -43.60 53.16
N GLY A 226 38.42 -42.64 54.08
CA GLY A 226 39.21 -42.73 55.32
C GLY A 226 38.40 -43.11 56.58
N GLY A 227 37.11 -43.42 56.43
CA GLY A 227 36.20 -43.77 57.52
C GLY A 227 35.53 -45.12 57.28
N SER A 228 36.30 -46.20 57.40
CA SER A 228 35.80 -47.58 57.58
C SER A 228 36.85 -48.40 58.31
#